data_AF-A0A3N4JWA8-F1
#
_entry.id   AF-A0A3N4JWA8-F1
#
_cell.length_a   1.000
_cell.length_b   1.000
_cell.length_c   1.000
_cell.angle_alpha   90.00
_cell.angle_beta   90.00
_cell.angle_gamma   90.00
#
_symmetry.space_group_name_H-M   'P 1'
#
loop_
_entity.id
_entity.type
_entity.pdbx_description
1 polymer ?
#
loop_
_entity_poly.entity_id
_entity_poly.type
_entity_poly.pdbx_seq_one_letter_code
_entity_poly.pdbx_strand_id
1 'polypeptide(L)'
;MTKGASIPQELHITILTLHSIVHMQWNEISTHLKVHPESACQMIQHSKARVGDDFFVLFNDVGHDEPVYPPGPSQKYPKGSEESERLKDVALKPGSFGKNPVQLTRLASLDIAPLTAYKYIYQHHNFTPYRPHHKPKLSQNDIQSCIQFAQWALTQLQESFVFTDEMWIEIGSPQDKSNVGRPVGSDPYHFVIPTNSRPQFTLMLLGHFAYGYQGEPYIWVREMRKQLCTNACIPETEEHSLLESINAEIRNYNQNQLPNEP
;
A
#
# COMPACT_ATOMS: atom_id res chain seq x y z
N MET A 1 6.72 -34.97 -24.82
CA MET A 1 5.94 -35.83 -23.91
C MET A 1 4.93 -34.97 -23.19
N THR A 2 3.65 -35.16 -23.48
CA THR A 2 2.54 -34.50 -22.77
C THR A 2 2.48 -35.02 -21.35
N LYS A 3 2.60 -34.13 -20.35
CA LYS A 3 2.50 -34.51 -18.94
C LYS A 3 1.07 -35.00 -18.66
N GLY A 4 0.92 -36.25 -18.22
CA GLY A 4 -0.32 -36.74 -17.61
C GLY A 4 -0.55 -36.07 -16.26
N ALA A 5 -1.78 -36.11 -15.75
CA ALA A 5 -2.11 -35.66 -14.41
C ALA A 5 -1.32 -36.48 -13.37
N SER A 6 -0.97 -35.84 -12.24
CA SER A 6 -0.37 -36.55 -11.10
C SER A 6 -1.32 -37.64 -10.63
N ILE A 7 -0.79 -38.83 -10.35
CA ILE A 7 -1.59 -39.93 -9.82
C ILE A 7 -1.99 -39.57 -8.37
N PRO A 8 -3.28 -39.63 -8.00
CA PRO A 8 -3.74 -39.41 -6.64
C PRO A 8 -3.09 -40.35 -5.61
N GLN A 9 -2.99 -39.89 -4.36
CA GLN A 9 -2.38 -40.63 -3.26
C GLN A 9 -3.10 -41.97 -2.98
N GLU A 10 -4.41 -42.03 -3.20
CA GLU A 10 -5.19 -43.26 -3.01
C GLU A 10 -4.80 -44.33 -4.03
N LEU A 11 -4.53 -43.90 -5.27
CA LEU A 11 -4.05 -44.80 -6.33
C LEU A 11 -2.61 -45.23 -6.07
N HIS A 12 -1.78 -44.32 -5.56
CA HIS A 12 -0.43 -44.62 -5.09
C HIS A 12 -0.42 -45.77 -4.04
N ILE A 13 -1.26 -45.68 -3.00
CA ILE A 13 -1.41 -46.71 -1.96
C ILE A 13 -1.92 -48.03 -2.55
N THR A 14 -2.90 -47.95 -3.46
CA THR A 14 -3.49 -49.12 -4.10
C THR A 14 -2.46 -49.87 -4.94
N ILE A 15 -1.66 -49.14 -5.74
CA ILE A 15 -0.57 -49.72 -6.55
C ILE A 15 0.45 -50.42 -5.65
N LEU A 16 0.89 -49.78 -4.54
CA LEU A 16 1.84 -50.38 -3.60
C LEU A 16 1.30 -51.67 -2.99
N THR A 17 0.02 -51.68 -2.59
CA THR A 17 -0.63 -52.83 -1.96
C THR A 17 -0.76 -53.99 -2.94
N LEU A 18 -1.23 -53.73 -4.17
CA LEU A 18 -1.39 -54.77 -5.19
C LEU A 18 -0.04 -55.38 -5.60
N HIS A 19 1.01 -54.56 -5.73
CA HIS A 19 2.33 -55.06 -6.08
C HIS A 19 3.00 -55.83 -4.92
N SER A 20 2.96 -55.28 -3.71
CA SER A 20 3.79 -55.77 -2.60
C SER A 20 3.14 -56.86 -1.75
N ILE A 21 1.81 -56.86 -1.64
CA ILE A 21 1.04 -57.83 -0.83
C ILE A 21 0.37 -58.88 -1.72
N VAL A 22 -0.23 -58.44 -2.83
CA VAL A 22 -0.98 -59.34 -3.74
C VAL A 22 -0.07 -59.92 -4.84
N HIS A 23 1.17 -59.43 -4.95
CA HIS A 23 2.18 -59.87 -5.94
C HIS A 23 1.70 -59.79 -7.40
N MET A 24 0.81 -58.84 -7.70
CA MET A 24 0.34 -58.59 -9.07
C MET A 24 1.46 -58.00 -9.93
N GLN A 25 1.50 -58.40 -11.19
CA GLN A 25 2.42 -57.85 -12.18
C GLN A 25 1.99 -56.44 -12.62
N TRP A 26 2.95 -55.60 -13.03
CA TRP A 26 2.67 -54.21 -13.44
C TRP A 26 1.63 -54.07 -14.55
N ASN A 27 1.58 -55.04 -15.48
CA ASN A 27 0.59 -55.04 -16.57
C ASN A 27 -0.83 -55.33 -16.07
N GLU A 28 -0.96 -56.15 -15.03
CA GLU A 28 -2.24 -56.45 -14.37
C GLU A 28 -2.72 -55.23 -13.58
N ILE A 29 -1.82 -54.63 -12.79
CA ILE A 29 -2.08 -53.39 -12.05
C ILE A 29 -2.50 -52.26 -13.00
N SER A 30 -1.79 -52.11 -14.13
CA SER A 30 -2.11 -51.14 -15.18
C SER A 30 -3.52 -51.34 -15.74
N THR A 31 -3.91 -52.60 -15.99
CA THR A 31 -5.24 -52.93 -16.52
C THR A 31 -6.34 -52.65 -15.49
N HIS A 32 -6.11 -52.99 -14.22
CA HIS A 32 -7.07 -52.79 -13.14
C HIS A 32 -7.25 -51.32 -12.75
N LEU A 33 -6.16 -50.56 -12.67
CA LEU A 33 -6.17 -49.18 -12.17
C LEU A 33 -6.13 -48.13 -13.28
N LYS A 34 -6.00 -48.55 -14.55
CA LYS A 34 -5.88 -47.67 -15.73
C LYS A 34 -4.72 -46.69 -15.62
N VAL A 35 -3.61 -47.13 -15.03
CA VAL A 35 -2.35 -46.36 -14.89
C VAL A 35 -1.27 -46.94 -15.80
N HIS A 36 -0.40 -46.09 -16.35
CA HIS A 36 0.69 -46.59 -17.19
C HIS A 36 1.67 -47.44 -16.34
N PRO A 37 2.06 -48.66 -16.80
CA PRO A 37 2.86 -49.59 -15.99
C PRO A 37 4.21 -49.01 -15.60
N GLU A 38 4.87 -48.26 -16.49
CA GLU A 38 6.15 -47.61 -16.18
C GLU A 38 5.99 -46.52 -15.11
N SER A 39 4.89 -45.77 -15.11
CA SER A 39 4.65 -44.73 -14.11
C SER A 39 4.41 -45.34 -12.73
N ALA A 40 3.63 -46.43 -12.65
CA ALA A 40 3.41 -47.18 -11.42
C ALA A 40 4.72 -47.78 -10.87
N CYS A 41 5.55 -48.34 -11.75
CA CYS A 41 6.85 -48.90 -11.40
C CYS A 41 7.83 -47.82 -10.90
N GLN A 42 7.99 -46.72 -11.66
CA GLN A 42 8.88 -45.61 -11.30
C GLN A 42 8.51 -45.00 -9.95
N MET A 43 7.22 -44.81 -9.68
CA MET A 43 6.73 -44.28 -8.40
C MET A 43 7.18 -45.13 -7.20
N ILE A 44 7.02 -46.46 -7.29
CA ILE A 44 7.46 -47.37 -6.21
C ILE A 44 8.97 -47.39 -6.11
N GLN A 45 9.69 -47.40 -7.24
CA GLN A 45 11.15 -47.34 -7.24
C GLN A 45 11.67 -46.05 -6.59
N HIS A 46 11.03 -44.91 -6.84
CA HIS A 46 11.37 -43.63 -6.21
C HIS A 46 11.15 -43.68 -4.69
N SER A 47 10.02 -44.24 -4.24
CA SER A 47 9.75 -44.40 -2.81
C SER A 47 10.77 -45.34 -2.17
N LYS A 48 11.09 -46.47 -2.81
CA LYS A 48 12.12 -47.41 -2.36
C LYS A 48 13.50 -46.78 -2.24
N ALA A 49 13.86 -45.92 -3.19
CA ALA A 49 15.14 -45.21 -3.16
C ALA A 49 15.24 -44.20 -2.00
N ARG A 50 14.11 -43.64 -1.53
CA ARG A 50 14.08 -42.71 -0.39
C ARG A 50 14.09 -43.40 0.95
N VAL A 51 13.24 -44.40 1.12
CA VAL A 51 12.92 -44.94 2.46
C VAL A 51 13.24 -46.42 2.64
N GLY A 52 13.76 -47.08 1.62
CA GLY A 52 14.07 -48.51 1.63
C GLY A 52 12.87 -49.38 1.22
N ASP A 53 12.98 -50.70 1.41
CA ASP A 53 12.02 -51.69 0.88
C ASP A 53 11.05 -52.26 1.93
N ASP A 54 10.95 -51.64 3.11
CA ASP A 54 9.97 -52.05 4.11
C ASP A 54 8.57 -51.55 3.74
N PHE A 55 7.57 -52.44 3.78
CA PHE A 55 6.20 -52.13 3.32
C PHE A 55 5.55 -51.01 4.13
N PHE A 56 5.66 -51.02 5.46
CA PHE A 56 5.03 -50.00 6.30
C PHE A 56 5.73 -48.66 6.15
N VAL A 57 7.05 -48.68 5.95
CA VAL A 57 7.82 -47.47 5.67
C VAL A 57 7.46 -46.90 4.29
N LEU A 58 7.35 -47.73 3.26
CA LEU A 58 6.89 -47.34 1.93
C LEU A 58 5.45 -46.79 1.98
N PHE A 59 4.54 -47.47 2.66
CA PHE A 59 3.15 -47.05 2.78
C PHE A 59 3.02 -45.64 3.37
N ASN A 60 3.89 -45.28 4.32
CA ASN A 60 3.93 -43.95 4.92
C ASN A 60 4.64 -42.89 4.04
N ASP A 61 5.52 -43.27 3.12
CA ASP A 61 6.19 -42.36 2.16
C ASP A 61 5.35 -42.08 0.90
N VAL A 62 4.46 -43.02 0.57
CA VAL A 62 3.69 -43.03 -0.67
C VAL A 62 2.68 -41.86 -0.71
N GLY A 63 3.01 -40.85 -1.53
CA GLY A 63 2.26 -39.58 -1.64
C GLY A 63 3.09 -38.34 -1.32
N HIS A 64 4.32 -38.49 -0.81
CA HIS A 64 5.26 -37.40 -0.53
C HIS A 64 6.19 -37.06 -1.69
N ASP A 65 5.81 -37.44 -2.92
CA ASP A 65 6.45 -36.89 -4.11
C ASP A 65 6.08 -35.41 -4.22
N GLU A 66 6.84 -34.55 -3.53
CA GLU A 66 6.88 -33.14 -3.92
C GLU A 66 7.22 -33.13 -5.40
N PRO A 67 6.37 -32.54 -6.26
CA PRO A 67 6.66 -32.46 -7.67
C PRO A 67 8.03 -31.79 -7.80
N VAL A 68 9.01 -32.54 -8.32
CA VAL A 68 10.30 -31.97 -8.70
C VAL A 68 10.01 -31.04 -9.86
N TYR A 69 9.68 -29.80 -9.52
CA TYR A 69 9.50 -28.77 -10.52
C TYR A 69 10.86 -28.62 -11.21
N PRO A 70 10.90 -28.69 -12.55
CA PRO A 70 12.12 -28.29 -13.23
C PRO A 70 12.49 -26.90 -12.72
N PRO A 71 13.79 -26.61 -12.50
CA PRO A 71 14.20 -25.29 -12.06
C PRO A 71 13.52 -24.26 -12.96
N GLY A 72 12.80 -23.34 -12.32
CA GLY A 72 12.12 -22.28 -13.04
C GLY A 72 13.14 -21.51 -13.90
N PRO A 73 12.68 -20.83 -14.96
CA PRO A 73 13.58 -20.00 -15.76
C PRO A 73 14.32 -19.03 -14.84
N SER A 74 15.64 -18.94 -15.03
CA SER A 74 16.49 -18.05 -14.24
C SER A 74 15.92 -16.64 -14.25
N GLN A 75 15.74 -16.07 -13.06
CA GLN A 75 15.26 -14.72 -12.93
C GLN A 75 16.26 -13.76 -13.59
N LYS A 76 15.78 -12.93 -14.53
CA LYS A 76 16.64 -12.03 -15.33
C LYS A 76 17.48 -11.08 -14.46
N TYR A 77 16.94 -10.67 -13.32
CA TYR A 77 17.62 -9.80 -12.35
C TYR A 77 17.37 -10.34 -10.93
N PRO A 78 18.27 -11.18 -10.40
CA PRO A 78 18.14 -11.71 -9.04
C PRO A 78 18.30 -10.60 -8.00
N LYS A 79 17.84 -10.85 -6.77
CA LYS A 79 18.08 -9.95 -5.64
C LYS A 79 19.59 -9.70 -5.47
N GLY A 80 19.98 -8.43 -5.40
CA GLY A 80 21.38 -8.03 -5.32
C GLY A 80 22.11 -7.97 -6.66
N SER A 81 21.42 -8.16 -7.79
CA SER A 81 22.01 -7.84 -9.10
C SER A 81 22.29 -6.33 -9.20
N GLU A 82 23.21 -5.96 -10.10
CA GLU A 82 23.56 -4.57 -10.35
C GLU A 82 22.33 -3.74 -10.74
N GLU A 83 21.44 -4.29 -11.56
CA GLU A 83 20.19 -3.63 -11.97
C GLU A 83 19.22 -3.45 -10.82
N SER A 84 19.12 -4.45 -9.94
CA SER A 84 18.29 -4.37 -8.73
C SER A 84 18.80 -3.24 -7.82
N GLU A 85 20.10 -3.22 -7.52
CA GLU A 85 20.70 -2.18 -6.68
C GLU A 85 20.62 -0.80 -7.34
N ARG A 86 20.79 -0.70 -8.66
CA ARG A 86 20.61 0.58 -9.39
C ARG A 86 19.19 1.12 -9.26
N LEU A 87 18.17 0.26 -9.31
CA LEU A 87 16.77 0.65 -9.11
C LEU A 87 16.53 1.15 -7.68
N LYS A 88 17.13 0.49 -6.68
CA LYS A 88 17.09 0.91 -5.27
C LYS A 88 17.77 2.27 -5.08
N ASP A 89 18.96 2.46 -5.65
CA ASP A 89 19.69 3.73 -5.55
C ASP A 89 18.90 4.89 -6.14
N VAL A 90 18.24 4.67 -7.28
CA VAL A 90 17.34 5.67 -7.88
C VAL A 90 16.15 5.97 -6.97
N ALA A 91 15.54 4.94 -6.36
CA ALA A 91 14.40 5.12 -5.47
C ALA A 91 14.75 5.86 -4.17
N LEU A 92 16.00 5.79 -3.70
CA LEU A 92 16.49 6.50 -2.52
C LEU A 92 16.80 7.99 -2.77
N LYS A 93 16.89 8.43 -4.04
CA LYS A 93 17.17 9.83 -4.37
C LYS A 93 15.96 10.71 -4.03
N PRO A 94 16.14 11.86 -3.36
CA PRO A 94 15.04 12.77 -3.02
C PRO A 94 14.18 13.21 -4.21
N GLY A 95 14.80 13.45 -5.37
CA GLY A 95 14.08 13.81 -6.59
C GLY A 95 13.21 12.70 -7.19
N SER A 96 13.39 11.46 -6.72
CA SER A 96 12.61 10.29 -7.13
C SER A 96 11.48 9.97 -6.16
N PHE A 97 11.34 10.69 -5.05
CA PHE A 97 10.26 10.45 -4.11
C PHE A 97 8.90 10.74 -4.77
N GLY A 98 7.95 9.81 -4.58
CA GLY A 98 6.62 9.87 -5.20
C GLY A 98 6.59 9.42 -6.66
N LYS A 99 7.73 9.02 -7.25
CA LYS A 99 7.75 8.41 -8.57
C LYS A 99 7.19 7.00 -8.53
N ASN A 100 6.35 6.67 -9.50
CA ASN A 100 5.83 5.31 -9.66
C ASN A 100 6.93 4.36 -10.20
N PRO A 101 6.74 3.02 -10.13
CA PRO A 101 7.74 2.06 -10.59
C PRO A 101 8.19 2.28 -12.04
N VAL A 102 7.31 2.73 -12.95
CA VAL A 102 7.66 3.01 -14.35
C VAL A 102 8.58 4.21 -14.49
N GLN A 103 8.36 5.24 -13.69
CA GLN A 103 9.24 6.40 -13.65
C GLN A 103 10.60 6.03 -13.06
N LEU A 104 10.63 5.17 -12.03
CA LEU A 104 11.87 4.69 -11.42
C LEU A 104 12.68 3.82 -12.39
N THR A 105 12.05 2.94 -13.17
CA THR A 105 12.76 2.14 -14.18
C THR A 105 13.37 3.00 -15.28
N ARG A 106 12.63 4.03 -15.75
CA ARG A 106 13.17 5.01 -16.71
C ARG A 106 14.36 5.76 -16.15
N LEU A 107 14.27 6.23 -14.90
CA LEU A 107 15.37 6.91 -14.21
C LEU A 107 16.57 5.99 -13.96
N ALA A 108 16.33 4.69 -13.77
CA ALA A 108 17.36 3.67 -13.67
C ALA A 108 17.83 3.13 -15.03
N SER A 109 17.33 3.66 -16.14
CA SER A 109 17.62 3.17 -17.50
C SER A 109 17.45 1.66 -17.64
N LEU A 110 16.38 1.12 -17.05
CA LEU A 110 16.04 -0.31 -17.08
C LEU A 110 14.81 -0.53 -17.96
N ASP A 111 14.95 -1.43 -18.94
CA ASP A 111 13.83 -1.93 -19.73
C ASP A 111 13.24 -3.17 -19.04
N ILE A 112 12.37 -2.91 -18.06
CA ILE A 112 11.65 -3.95 -17.33
C ILE A 112 10.17 -3.61 -17.20
N ALA A 113 9.35 -4.66 -17.16
CA ALA A 113 7.92 -4.52 -16.96
C ALA A 113 7.61 -3.83 -15.62
N PRO A 114 6.55 -2.99 -15.54
CA PRO A 114 6.18 -2.28 -14.32
C PRO A 114 5.96 -3.21 -13.11
N LEU A 115 5.37 -4.38 -13.34
CA LEU A 115 5.13 -5.39 -12.30
C LEU A 115 6.44 -5.95 -11.73
N THR A 116 7.45 -6.14 -12.58
CA THR A 116 8.79 -6.59 -12.18
C THR A 116 9.47 -5.53 -11.32
N ALA A 117 9.41 -4.27 -11.74
CA ALA A 117 9.93 -3.15 -10.96
C ALA A 117 9.25 -3.01 -9.59
N TYR A 118 7.93 -3.19 -9.55
CA TYR A 118 7.17 -3.24 -8.30
C TYR A 118 7.70 -4.36 -7.39
N LYS A 119 7.78 -5.60 -7.89
CA LYS A 119 8.32 -6.72 -7.10
C LYS A 119 9.71 -6.42 -6.55
N TYR A 120 10.58 -5.79 -7.34
CA TYR A 120 11.95 -5.49 -6.87
C TYR A 120 11.95 -4.44 -5.76
N ILE A 121 11.26 -3.32 -5.97
CA ILE A 121 11.21 -2.25 -4.98
C ILE A 121 10.59 -2.76 -3.66
N TYR A 122 9.43 -3.41 -3.73
CA TYR A 122 8.68 -3.78 -2.53
C TYR A 122 9.14 -5.10 -1.91
N GLN A 123 9.47 -6.13 -2.70
CA GLN A 123 9.84 -7.46 -2.18
C GLN A 123 11.35 -7.66 -2.00
N HIS A 124 12.18 -7.14 -2.91
CA HIS A 124 13.64 -7.35 -2.81
C HIS A 124 14.30 -6.33 -1.89
N HIS A 125 13.88 -5.07 -1.99
CA HIS A 125 14.50 -3.94 -1.28
C HIS A 125 13.73 -3.45 -0.05
N ASN A 126 12.65 -4.16 0.32
CA ASN A 126 11.83 -3.85 1.50
C ASN A 126 11.33 -2.40 1.51
N PHE A 127 10.87 -1.89 0.38
CA PHE A 127 10.14 -0.63 0.38
C PHE A 127 8.68 -0.89 0.74
N THR A 128 8.03 0.10 1.35
CA THR A 128 6.59 0.09 1.63
C THR A 128 5.97 1.39 1.11
N PRO A 129 4.73 1.33 0.60
CA PRO A 129 4.00 2.55 0.29
C PRO A 129 3.78 3.35 1.57
N TYR A 130 4.07 4.65 1.52
CA TYR A 130 3.92 5.54 2.64
C TYR A 130 3.32 6.86 2.18
N ARG A 131 2.30 7.35 2.90
CA ARG A 131 1.71 8.66 2.65
C ARG A 131 2.49 9.69 3.46
N PRO A 132 3.19 10.66 2.83
CA PRO A 132 4.02 11.60 3.57
C PRO A 132 3.22 12.39 4.61
N HIS A 133 3.69 12.39 5.86
CA HIS A 133 3.13 13.24 6.90
C HIS A 133 3.24 14.73 6.54
N HIS A 134 2.21 15.49 6.89
CA HIS A 134 2.11 16.92 6.60
C HIS A 134 2.71 17.79 7.71
N LYS A 135 2.93 17.21 8.90
CA LYS A 135 3.48 17.95 10.04
C LYS A 135 5.01 17.97 9.95
N PRO A 136 5.66 19.12 10.21
CA PRO A 136 7.11 19.19 10.28
C PRO A 136 7.64 18.35 11.45
N LYS A 137 8.90 17.92 11.34
CA LYS A 137 9.60 17.29 12.47
C LYS A 137 9.85 18.37 13.52
N LEU A 138 9.32 18.18 14.72
CA LEU A 138 9.53 19.09 15.84
C LEU A 138 10.96 18.95 16.39
N SER A 139 11.56 20.06 16.81
CA SER A 139 12.81 20.00 17.57
C SER A 139 12.56 19.48 18.98
N GLN A 140 13.60 19.04 19.67
CA GLN A 140 13.46 18.60 21.07
C GLN A 140 12.89 19.70 21.96
N ASN A 141 13.25 20.96 21.71
CA ASN A 141 12.72 22.11 22.45
C ASN A 141 11.24 22.34 22.17
N ASP A 142 10.82 22.24 20.90
CA ASP A 142 9.40 22.37 20.54
C ASP A 142 8.57 21.26 21.18
N ILE A 143 9.09 20.02 21.21
CA ILE A 143 8.45 18.90 21.90
C ILE A 143 8.27 19.20 23.38
N GLN A 144 9.30 19.71 24.07
CA GLN A 144 9.21 20.06 25.49
C GLN A 144 8.22 21.19 25.73
N SER A 145 8.25 22.24 24.91
CA SER A 145 7.28 23.34 24.97
C SER A 145 5.85 22.85 24.77
N CYS A 146 5.61 21.95 23.81
CA CYS A 146 4.30 21.33 23.61
C CYS A 146 3.85 20.52 24.83
N ILE A 147 4.75 19.76 25.47
CA ILE A 147 4.43 19.00 26.67
C ILE A 147 4.08 19.93 27.83
N GLN A 148 4.88 20.98 28.07
CA GLN A 148 4.64 21.96 29.12
C GLN A 148 3.31 22.71 28.91
N PHE A 149 3.05 23.14 27.67
CA PHE A 149 1.79 23.77 27.31
C PHE A 149 0.60 22.82 27.55
N ALA A 150 0.70 21.56 27.12
CA ALA A 150 -0.35 20.58 27.34
C ALA A 150 -0.61 20.33 28.83
N GLN A 151 0.44 20.21 29.65
CA GLN A 151 0.32 20.05 31.10
C GLN A 151 -0.36 21.26 31.75
N TRP A 152 0.04 22.47 31.38
CA TRP A 152 -0.62 23.69 31.84
C TRP A 152 -2.09 23.72 31.39
N ALA A 153 -2.37 23.42 30.11
CA ALA A 153 -3.71 23.48 29.56
C ALA A 153 -4.68 22.51 30.25
N LEU A 154 -4.21 21.31 30.62
CA LEU A 154 -5.00 20.32 31.37
C LEU A 154 -5.40 20.79 32.78
N THR A 155 -4.75 21.82 33.33
CA THR A 155 -5.13 22.40 34.63
C THR A 155 -6.16 23.52 34.54
N GLN A 156 -6.48 23.99 33.33
CA GLN A 156 -7.43 25.07 33.11
C GLN A 156 -8.83 24.52 32.84
N LEU A 157 -9.84 25.33 33.12
CA LEU A 157 -11.23 25.03 32.74
C LEU A 157 -11.41 25.14 31.23
N GLN A 158 -12.25 24.28 30.64
CA GLN A 158 -12.46 24.24 29.19
C GLN A 158 -13.01 25.58 28.63
N GLU A 159 -13.83 26.27 29.42
CA GLU A 159 -14.41 27.58 29.12
C GLU A 159 -13.38 28.70 29.05
N SER A 160 -12.16 28.45 29.56
CA SER A 160 -11.06 29.42 29.53
C SER A 160 -10.33 29.44 28.19
N PHE A 161 -10.65 28.53 27.28
CA PHE A 161 -10.00 28.45 25.97
C PHE A 161 -10.87 29.04 24.85
N VAL A 162 -10.25 29.93 24.09
CA VAL A 162 -10.71 30.34 22.77
C VAL A 162 -9.66 29.85 21.78
N PHE A 163 -10.05 28.93 20.91
CA PHE A 163 -9.19 28.42 19.84
C PHE A 163 -9.39 29.27 18.60
N THR A 164 -8.31 29.84 18.09
CA THR A 164 -8.32 30.60 16.86
C THR A 164 -7.38 29.93 15.88
N ASP A 165 -7.81 29.70 14.65
CA ASP A 165 -6.93 29.17 13.62
C ASP A 165 -7.20 29.81 12.26
N GLU A 166 -6.14 29.93 11.48
CA GLU A 166 -6.16 30.38 10.10
C GLU A 166 -5.97 29.16 9.19
N MET A 167 -7.03 28.77 8.48
CA MET A 167 -6.99 27.64 7.56
C MET A 167 -7.00 28.14 6.11
N TRP A 168 -6.07 27.64 5.30
CA TRP A 168 -6.06 27.86 3.86
C TRP A 168 -6.82 26.74 3.14
N ILE A 169 -7.85 27.08 2.36
CA ILE A 169 -8.51 26.14 1.45
C ILE A 169 -7.95 26.37 0.05
N GLU A 170 -7.27 25.36 -0.47
CA GLU A 170 -6.72 25.38 -1.82
C GLU A 170 -7.70 24.73 -2.81
N ILE A 171 -8.17 25.50 -3.80
CA ILE A 171 -9.02 25.02 -4.89
C ILE A 171 -8.15 24.77 -6.14
N GLY A 172 -8.35 23.61 -6.76
CA GLY A 172 -7.60 23.18 -7.94
C GLY A 172 -6.21 22.60 -7.63
N SER A 173 -5.86 22.43 -6.35
CA SER A 173 -4.72 21.60 -5.96
C SER A 173 -5.02 20.12 -6.24
N PRO A 174 -4.05 19.33 -6.73
CA PRO A 174 -4.25 17.91 -6.97
C PRO A 174 -4.68 17.21 -5.67
N GLN A 175 -5.85 16.55 -5.72
CA GLN A 175 -6.54 16.01 -4.54
C GLN A 175 -5.77 14.93 -3.79
N ASP A 176 -4.75 14.31 -4.39
CA ASP A 176 -3.99 13.25 -3.73
C ASP A 176 -2.49 13.30 -4.01
N LYS A 177 -1.72 13.34 -2.92
CA LYS A 177 -0.29 13.05 -2.95
C LYS A 177 -0.12 11.55 -3.18
N SER A 178 0.63 11.20 -4.23
CA SER A 178 0.99 9.81 -4.50
C SER A 178 1.72 9.21 -3.30
N ASN A 179 1.41 7.95 -2.97
CA ASN A 179 2.19 7.21 -1.99
C ASN A 179 3.67 7.17 -2.43
N VAL A 180 4.56 7.41 -1.49
CA VAL A 180 6.00 7.36 -1.68
C VAL A 180 6.49 5.99 -1.24
N GLY A 181 7.30 5.33 -2.05
CA GLY A 181 8.03 4.16 -1.58
C GLY A 181 9.09 4.61 -0.57
N ARG A 182 9.06 4.09 0.66
CA ARG A 182 10.15 4.25 1.63
C ARG A 182 10.69 2.90 2.09
N PRO A 183 11.99 2.78 2.39
CA PRO A 183 12.52 1.60 3.06
C PRO A 183 11.82 1.35 4.39
N VAL A 184 11.51 0.10 4.70
CA VAL A 184 10.98 -0.27 6.03
C VAL A 184 11.97 0.15 7.12
N GLY A 185 11.45 0.79 8.16
CA GLY A 185 12.25 1.27 9.29
C GLY A 185 12.92 2.64 9.09
N SER A 186 12.80 3.25 7.91
CA SER A 186 13.34 4.60 7.68
C SER A 186 12.55 5.68 8.43
N ASP A 187 13.21 6.79 8.76
CA ASP A 187 12.55 7.97 9.34
C ASP A 187 11.52 8.54 8.33
N PRO A 188 10.22 8.59 8.66
CA PRO A 188 9.18 9.12 7.77
C PRO A 188 9.41 10.57 7.33
N TYR A 189 10.15 11.37 8.11
CA TYR A 189 10.42 12.78 7.83
C TYR A 189 11.50 13.00 6.77
N HIS A 190 12.27 11.96 6.39
CA HIS A 190 13.25 12.07 5.31
C HIS A 190 12.61 12.05 3.91
N PHE A 191 11.33 11.68 3.79
CA PHE A 191 10.63 11.45 2.52
C PHE A 191 9.54 12.51 2.24
N VAL A 192 9.72 13.72 2.77
CA VAL A 192 8.79 14.83 2.53
C VAL A 192 8.86 15.24 1.06
N ILE A 193 7.72 15.17 0.38
CA ILE A 193 7.59 15.71 -0.98
C ILE A 193 7.19 17.18 -0.87
N PRO A 194 8.04 18.13 -1.32
CA PRO A 194 7.61 19.51 -1.45
C PRO A 194 6.44 19.57 -2.41
N THR A 195 5.33 20.15 -1.95
CA THR A 195 4.10 20.25 -2.76
C THR A 195 4.30 21.41 -3.73
N ASN A 196 4.91 21.12 -4.88
CA ASN A 196 5.22 22.14 -5.90
C ASN A 196 4.00 22.54 -6.75
N SER A 197 2.82 21.94 -6.51
CA SER A 197 1.59 22.38 -7.16
C SER A 197 1.17 23.70 -6.54
N ARG A 198 1.23 24.77 -7.34
CA ARG A 198 0.56 26.01 -6.96
C ARG A 198 -0.95 25.78 -7.08
N PRO A 199 -1.74 26.08 -6.03
CA PRO A 199 -3.18 26.07 -6.14
C PRO A 199 -3.64 27.03 -7.25
N GLN A 200 -4.74 26.71 -7.91
CA GLN A 200 -5.37 27.64 -8.86
C GLN A 200 -5.94 28.85 -8.11
N PHE A 201 -6.49 28.58 -6.91
CA PHE A 201 -7.07 29.58 -6.04
C PHE A 201 -6.96 29.16 -4.57
N THR A 202 -6.89 30.13 -3.66
CA THR A 202 -6.79 29.89 -2.21
C THR A 202 -7.75 30.78 -1.44
N LEU A 203 -8.56 30.19 -0.56
CA LEU A 203 -9.35 30.92 0.44
C LEU A 203 -8.62 30.86 1.78
N MET A 204 -8.68 31.93 2.57
CA MET A 204 -8.28 31.88 3.98
C MET A 204 -9.55 31.90 4.83
N LEU A 205 -9.67 30.98 5.76
CA LEU A 205 -10.74 30.97 6.75
C LEU A 205 -10.11 31.29 8.10
N LEU A 206 -10.68 32.24 8.84
CA LEU A 206 -10.29 32.52 10.21
C LEU A 206 -11.41 32.07 11.13
N GLY A 207 -11.21 30.93 11.77
CA GLY A 207 -12.17 30.36 12.72
C GLY A 207 -11.85 30.78 14.14
N HIS A 208 -12.88 31.05 14.93
CA HIS A 208 -12.77 31.12 16.38
C HIS A 208 -13.76 30.11 16.97
N PHE A 209 -13.28 29.22 17.81
CA PHE A 209 -14.08 28.23 18.53
C PHE A 209 -13.87 28.43 20.03
N ALA A 210 -14.94 28.81 20.71
CA ALA A 210 -14.98 28.85 22.16
C ALA A 210 -16.14 27.99 22.64
N TYR A 211 -15.97 27.32 23.78
CA TYR A 211 -17.02 26.51 24.36
C TYR A 211 -18.25 27.38 24.67
N GLY A 212 -19.41 27.03 24.12
CA GLY A 212 -20.66 27.79 24.28
C GLY A 212 -20.85 28.99 23.34
N TYR A 213 -19.91 29.26 22.42
CA TYR A 213 -20.07 30.35 21.45
C TYR A 213 -21.09 29.99 20.34
N GLN A 214 -22.07 30.86 20.11
CA GLN A 214 -23.12 30.70 19.09
C GLN A 214 -23.09 31.79 18.00
N GLY A 215 -22.03 32.61 17.93
CA GLY A 215 -21.92 33.68 16.94
C GLY A 215 -21.46 33.18 15.56
N GLU A 216 -21.63 34.02 14.53
CA GLU A 216 -21.25 33.68 13.15
C GLU A 216 -19.71 33.62 12.97
N PRO A 217 -19.19 32.71 12.10
CA PRO A 217 -17.78 32.67 11.74
C PRO A 217 -17.40 33.81 10.79
N TYR A 218 -16.14 34.28 10.87
CA TYR A 218 -15.61 35.32 9.98
C TYR A 218 -14.80 34.70 8.83
N ILE A 219 -15.19 34.96 7.57
CA ILE A 219 -14.50 34.43 6.37
C ILE A 219 -13.72 35.56 5.70
N TRP A 220 -12.42 35.36 5.43
CA TRP A 220 -11.54 36.35 4.80
C TRP A 220 -10.89 35.80 3.52
N VAL A 221 -11.38 36.16 2.34
CA VAL A 221 -10.81 35.69 1.07
C VAL A 221 -9.43 36.35 0.79
N ARG A 222 -8.34 35.57 0.67
CA ARG A 222 -7.02 36.10 0.28
C ARG A 222 -6.90 36.18 -1.24
N GLU A 223 -6.53 37.35 -1.73
CA GLU A 223 -6.47 37.73 -3.14
C GLU A 223 -5.31 37.10 -3.93
N MET A 224 -5.58 36.61 -5.15
CA MET A 224 -4.66 36.72 -6.28
C MET A 224 -5.39 37.20 -7.55
N ARG A 225 -4.76 38.18 -8.21
CA ARG A 225 -5.21 39.04 -9.32
C ARG A 225 -6.31 40.04 -8.94
N LYS A 226 -5.90 41.32 -8.79
CA LYS A 226 -6.71 42.55 -8.62
C LYS A 226 -7.99 42.68 -9.47
N GLN A 227 -8.19 41.86 -10.50
CA GLN A 227 -9.41 41.84 -11.31
C GLN A 227 -10.56 41.07 -10.65
N LEU A 228 -10.28 40.06 -9.82
CA LEU A 228 -11.32 39.19 -9.24
C LEU A 228 -12.05 39.81 -8.04
N CYS A 229 -11.37 40.59 -7.19
CA CYS A 229 -12.04 41.29 -6.08
C CYS A 229 -13.00 42.38 -6.55
N THR A 230 -12.66 43.08 -7.64
CA THR A 230 -13.59 44.03 -8.24
C THR A 230 -14.85 43.30 -8.71
N ASN A 231 -14.69 42.14 -9.35
CA ASN A 231 -15.82 41.33 -9.82
C ASN A 231 -16.65 40.75 -8.66
N ALA A 232 -16.03 40.19 -7.62
CA ALA A 232 -16.74 39.62 -6.47
C ALA A 232 -17.52 40.66 -5.63
N CYS A 233 -17.14 41.95 -5.72
CA CYS A 233 -17.90 43.07 -5.13
C CYS A 233 -18.95 43.66 -6.08
N ILE A 234 -18.97 43.24 -7.33
CA ILE A 234 -19.99 43.61 -8.32
C ILE A 234 -21.09 42.53 -8.28
N PRO A 235 -22.35 42.87 -7.96
CA PRO A 235 -23.46 41.95 -8.09
C PRO A 235 -23.51 41.32 -9.49
N GLU A 236 -23.96 40.06 -9.59
CA GLU A 236 -24.13 39.31 -10.85
C GLU A 236 -22.85 38.71 -11.48
N THR A 237 -21.71 38.77 -10.80
CA THR A 237 -20.54 37.98 -11.21
C THR A 237 -20.63 36.54 -10.71
N GLU A 238 -19.92 35.62 -11.39
CA GLU A 238 -19.85 34.22 -10.97
C GLU A 238 -19.21 34.10 -9.58
N GLU A 239 -18.22 34.95 -9.29
CA GLU A 239 -17.54 35.00 -8.01
C GLU A 239 -18.44 35.50 -6.87
N HIS A 240 -19.24 36.55 -7.11
CA HIS A 240 -20.23 37.03 -6.13
C HIS A 240 -21.30 35.96 -5.86
N SER A 241 -21.76 35.28 -6.92
CA SER A 241 -22.77 34.22 -6.81
C SER A 241 -22.25 33.00 -6.01
N LEU A 242 -20.99 32.62 -6.23
CA LEU A 242 -20.34 31.56 -5.47
C LEU A 242 -20.21 31.91 -3.98
N LEU A 243 -19.80 33.14 -3.67
CA LEU A 243 -19.70 33.64 -2.30
C LEU A 243 -21.06 33.65 -1.58
N GLU A 244 -22.11 34.14 -2.24
CA GLU A 244 -23.47 34.10 -1.68
C GLU A 244 -23.96 32.66 -1.46
N SER A 245 -23.66 31.74 -2.38
CA SER A 245 -24.01 30.32 -2.23
C SER A 245 -23.33 29.69 -1.02
N ILE A 246 -22.02 29.95 -0.82
CA ILE A 246 -21.28 29.45 0.34
C ILE A 246 -21.85 30.04 1.64
N ASN A 247 -22.11 31.34 1.67
CA ASN A 247 -22.71 31.99 2.84
C ASN A 247 -24.12 31.46 3.15
N ALA A 248 -24.92 31.14 2.11
CA ALA A 248 -26.22 30.52 2.27
C ALA A 248 -26.13 29.10 2.86
N GLU A 249 -25.19 28.27 2.40
CA GLU A 249 -24.95 26.94 2.97
C GLU A 249 -24.52 27.01 4.44
N ILE A 250 -23.65 27.95 4.80
CA ILE A 250 -23.21 28.15 6.19
C ILE A 250 -24.38 28.56 7.08
N ARG A 251 -25.21 29.52 6.63
CA ARG A 251 -26.42 29.92 7.36
C ARG A 251 -27.36 28.74 7.59
N ASN A 252 -27.56 27.92 6.55
CA ASN A 252 -28.40 26.72 6.62
C ASN A 252 -27.84 25.67 7.59
N TYR A 253 -26.52 25.43 7.56
CA TYR A 253 -25.85 24.52 8.49
C TYR A 253 -26.02 24.97 9.94
N ASN A 254 -25.78 26.26 10.23
CA ASN A 254 -25.89 26.81 11.58
C ASN A 254 -27.34 26.77 12.10
N GLN A 255 -28.33 26.98 11.23
CA GLN A 255 -29.75 26.90 11.60
C GLN A 255 -30.22 25.46 11.91
N ASN A 256 -29.59 24.46 11.30
CA ASN A 256 -29.97 23.05 11.45
C ASN A 256 -29.11 22.27 12.46
N GLN A 257 -28.09 22.88 13.04
CA GLN A 257 -27.40 22.35 14.20
C GLN A 257 -28.29 22.54 15.43
N LEU A 258 -29.02 21.49 15.82
CA LEU A 258 -29.69 21.45 17.13
C LEU A 258 -28.65 21.64 18.25
N PRO A 259 -28.99 22.29 19.37
CA PRO A 259 -28.12 22.28 20.53
C PRO A 259 -27.93 20.81 20.92
N ASN A 260 -26.69 20.31 20.90
CA ASN A 260 -26.38 19.04 21.52
C ASN A 260 -26.89 19.12 22.97
N GLU A 261 -27.90 18.30 23.29
CA GLU A 261 -28.42 18.19 24.65
C GLU A 261 -27.25 17.85 25.61
N PRO A 262 -27.25 18.45 26.82
CA PRO A 262 -26.16 18.33 27.79
C PRO A 262 -25.92 16.90 28.29
#